data_AF-A0A954QBY8-F1
#
_entry.id   AF-A0A954QBY8-F1
#
_cell.length_a   1.000
_cell.length_b   1.000
_cell.length_c   1.000
_cell.angle_alpha   90.00
_cell.angle_beta   90.00
_cell.angle_gamma   90.00
#
_symmetry.space_group_name_H-M   'P 1'
#
loop_
_entity.id
_entity.type
_entity.pdbx_description
1 polymer ?
#
loop_
_entity_poly.entity_id
_entity_poly.type
_entity_poly.pdbx_seq_one_letter_code
_entity_poly.pdbx_strand_id
1 'polypeptide(L)'
;MKLPSTLIFTASLLLATTATLQADDALPLFSWDRVPVYAHVGKTSGDFTPEQLDFLAKHFDFITIEKHQASHKHGSTEDGFVVAAREIKKRNPNAKVLFYWNASLDTSSRRGGYKAMKTFPADGFLKNSEGDPVLRRKTVPNYDLTRQDVRDWWSDAAAKAVREYGADGIFADAMGQSPEKGLDDNKLA
;
A
#
# COMPACT_ATOMS: atom_id res chain seq x y z
N MET A 1 -60.83 -38.05 -29.38
CA MET A 1 -59.52 -38.45 -29.93
C MET A 1 -58.69 -37.17 -30.11
N LYS A 2 -57.68 -37.00 -29.24
CA LYS A 2 -56.58 -35.99 -29.17
C LYS A 2 -56.88 -34.51 -29.49
N LEU A 3 -56.93 -33.69 -28.42
CA LEU A 3 -56.71 -32.23 -28.44
C LEU A 3 -55.22 -31.92 -28.70
N PRO A 4 -54.87 -30.81 -29.38
CA PRO A 4 -53.49 -30.44 -29.64
C PRO A 4 -52.83 -29.83 -28.39
N SER A 5 -51.58 -30.24 -28.16
CA SER A 5 -50.75 -29.84 -27.04
C SER A 5 -50.34 -28.37 -27.16
N THR A 6 -50.83 -27.52 -26.26
CA THR A 6 -50.33 -26.15 -26.06
C THR A 6 -48.97 -26.23 -25.37
N LEU A 7 -47.90 -25.82 -26.05
CA LEU A 7 -46.57 -25.66 -25.46
C LEU A 7 -46.49 -24.25 -24.85
N ILE A 8 -46.65 -24.15 -23.52
CA ILE A 8 -46.41 -22.89 -22.79
C ILE A 8 -44.92 -22.80 -22.49
N PHE A 9 -44.21 -21.90 -23.17
CA PHE A 9 -42.86 -21.50 -22.79
C PHE A 9 -42.97 -20.55 -21.59
N THR A 10 -42.74 -21.05 -20.38
CA THR A 10 -42.48 -20.20 -19.21
C THR A 10 -41.07 -19.63 -19.32
N ALA A 11 -40.96 -18.36 -19.72
CA ALA A 11 -39.72 -17.61 -19.61
C ALA A 11 -39.50 -17.23 -18.15
N SER A 12 -38.61 -17.95 -17.45
CA SER A 12 -38.12 -17.56 -16.13
C SER A 12 -37.21 -16.35 -16.27
N LEU A 13 -37.73 -15.16 -15.96
CA LEU A 13 -36.94 -13.94 -15.88
C LEU A 13 -36.11 -13.97 -14.59
N LEU A 14 -34.83 -14.34 -14.70
CA LEU A 14 -33.85 -14.14 -13.63
C LEU A 14 -33.68 -12.62 -13.45
N LEU A 15 -34.30 -12.04 -12.43
CA LEU A 15 -33.91 -10.71 -11.94
C LEU A 15 -32.53 -10.87 -11.29
N ALA A 16 -31.48 -10.57 -12.06
CA ALA A 16 -30.18 -10.29 -11.50
C ALA A 16 -30.31 -9.03 -10.63
N THR A 17 -30.36 -9.21 -9.31
CA THR A 17 -30.18 -8.09 -8.38
C THR A 17 -28.79 -7.53 -8.62
N THR A 18 -28.70 -6.38 -9.30
CA THR A 18 -27.50 -5.56 -9.28
C THR A 18 -27.27 -5.14 -7.84
N ALA A 19 -26.43 -5.87 -7.12
CA ALA A 19 -25.87 -5.39 -5.88
C ALA A 19 -25.13 -4.10 -6.24
N THR A 20 -25.69 -2.96 -5.85
CA THR A 20 -24.94 -1.71 -5.79
C THR A 20 -23.78 -1.97 -4.84
N LEU A 21 -22.56 -2.10 -5.38
CA LEU A 21 -21.33 -2.04 -4.59
C LEU A 21 -21.38 -0.71 -3.82
N GLN A 22 -21.67 -0.75 -2.51
CA GLN A 22 -21.51 0.41 -1.66
C GLN A 22 -20.01 0.74 -1.62
N ALA A 23 -19.63 1.75 -2.39
CA ALA A 23 -18.30 2.37 -2.35
C ALA A 23 -18.09 3.22 -1.08
N ASP A 24 -19.13 3.36 -0.24
CA ASP A 24 -19.22 4.46 0.73
C ASP A 24 -18.21 4.38 1.87
N ASP A 25 -17.76 3.18 2.30
CA ASP A 25 -16.85 3.06 3.45
C ASP A 25 -15.39 2.84 3.07
N ALA A 26 -15.08 2.58 1.79
CA ALA A 26 -13.70 2.35 1.33
C ALA A 26 -12.98 3.66 0.95
N LEU A 27 -13.73 4.67 0.52
CA LEU A 27 -13.18 5.94 0.06
C LEU A 27 -13.09 6.96 1.22
N PRO A 28 -12.17 7.94 1.14
CA PRO A 28 -12.16 9.04 2.09
C PRO A 28 -13.46 9.86 2.04
N LEU A 29 -13.83 10.48 3.17
CA LEU A 29 -15.04 11.31 3.26
C LEU A 29 -15.02 12.59 2.40
N PHE A 30 -13.82 13.05 2.01
CA PHE A 30 -13.69 14.27 1.23
C PHE A 30 -13.96 14.01 -0.27
N SER A 31 -14.41 15.04 -0.98
CA SER A 31 -14.48 15.04 -2.45
C SER A 31 -13.18 15.59 -3.06
N TRP A 32 -12.78 15.05 -4.20
CA TRP A 32 -11.72 15.60 -5.05
C TRP A 32 -12.11 16.91 -5.76
N ASP A 33 -13.38 17.32 -5.70
CA ASP A 33 -13.85 18.62 -6.18
C ASP A 33 -13.31 19.79 -5.35
N ARG A 34 -12.79 19.50 -4.15
CA ARG A 34 -12.10 20.45 -3.29
C ARG A 34 -10.74 19.90 -2.91
N VAL A 35 -9.79 20.79 -2.57
CA VAL A 35 -8.46 20.37 -2.12
C VAL A 35 -8.59 19.69 -0.76
N PRO A 36 -8.32 18.37 -0.64
CA PRO A 36 -8.36 17.71 0.66
C PRO A 36 -7.14 18.09 1.50
N VAL A 37 -7.31 18.05 2.81
CA VAL A 37 -6.20 18.24 3.74
C VAL A 37 -5.61 16.87 4.04
N TYR A 38 -4.35 16.67 3.64
CA TYR A 38 -3.64 15.41 3.73
C TYR A 38 -2.47 15.52 4.71
N ALA A 39 -2.35 14.55 5.61
CA ALA A 39 -1.19 14.43 6.50
C ALA A 39 -0.23 13.36 5.99
N HIS A 40 1.06 13.65 6.07
CA HIS A 40 2.13 12.72 5.74
C HIS A 40 3.18 12.79 6.84
N VAL A 41 3.17 11.82 7.75
CA VAL A 41 3.87 11.94 9.03
C VAL A 41 4.51 10.62 9.46
N GLY A 42 5.58 10.72 10.25
CA GLY A 42 6.21 9.59 10.90
C GLY A 42 7.09 10.02 12.05
N LYS A 43 7.28 9.15 13.04
CA LYS A 43 8.10 9.38 14.22
C LYS A 43 8.88 8.12 14.55
N THR A 44 10.16 8.09 14.21
CA THR A 44 11.00 6.89 14.38
C THR A 44 11.27 6.52 15.83
N SER A 45 11.40 7.52 16.71
CA SER A 45 11.79 7.33 18.11
C SER A 45 10.76 6.61 18.97
N GLY A 46 9.50 6.57 18.56
CA GLY A 46 8.43 5.91 19.30
C GLY A 46 7.03 6.33 18.84
N ASP A 47 6.02 5.88 19.58
CA ASP A 47 4.62 6.16 19.26
C ASP A 47 4.33 7.66 19.25
N PHE A 48 3.29 8.05 18.50
CA PHE A 48 2.69 9.36 18.66
C PHE A 48 2.16 9.53 20.08
N THR A 49 2.34 10.71 20.67
CA THR A 49 1.74 11.02 21.97
C THR A 49 0.23 11.18 21.82
N PRO A 50 -0.55 11.11 22.92
CA PRO A 50 -1.99 11.37 22.87
C PRO A 50 -2.33 12.69 22.18
N GLU A 51 -1.59 13.76 22.46
CA GLU A 51 -1.83 15.08 21.87
C GLU A 51 -1.55 15.11 20.36
N GLN A 52 -0.53 14.39 19.91
CA GLN A 52 -0.22 14.24 18.48
C GLN A 52 -1.31 13.43 17.77
N LEU A 53 -1.82 12.37 18.40
CA LEU A 53 -2.92 11.55 17.87
C LEU A 53 -4.22 12.34 17.80
N ASP A 54 -4.54 13.12 18.83
CA ASP A 54 -5.72 13.98 18.88
C ASP A 54 -5.63 15.08 17.80
N PHE A 55 -4.44 15.66 17.60
CA PHE A 55 -4.21 16.62 16.51
C PHE A 55 -4.44 15.97 15.15
N LEU A 56 -3.86 14.80 14.88
CA LEU A 56 -4.06 14.10 13.61
C LEU A 56 -5.53 13.77 13.36
N ALA A 57 -6.21 13.19 14.36
CA ALA A 57 -7.60 12.79 14.25
C ALA A 57 -8.57 13.97 14.05
N LYS A 58 -8.26 15.13 14.64
CA LYS A 58 -9.09 16.34 14.53
C LYS A 58 -8.96 17.06 13.19
N HIS A 59 -7.80 16.98 12.56
CA HIS A 59 -7.45 17.85 11.43
C HIS A 59 -7.37 17.13 10.08
N PHE A 60 -7.31 15.80 10.06
CA PHE A 60 -7.10 15.04 8.84
C PHE A 60 -7.95 13.77 8.80
N ASP A 61 -8.62 13.54 7.67
CA ASP A 61 -9.30 12.29 7.34
C ASP A 61 -8.49 11.42 6.37
N PHE A 62 -7.32 11.91 5.92
CA PHE A 62 -6.42 11.21 5.00
C PHE A 62 -4.98 11.34 5.46
N ILE A 63 -4.40 10.23 5.88
CA ILE A 63 -3.16 10.24 6.64
C ILE A 63 -2.25 9.13 6.13
N THR A 64 -1.08 9.47 5.61
CA THR A 64 -0.01 8.50 5.41
C THR A 64 0.91 8.46 6.60
N ILE A 65 1.16 7.25 7.07
CA ILE A 65 2.17 6.95 8.07
C ILE A 65 3.43 6.49 7.36
N GLU A 66 4.50 7.28 7.54
CA GLU A 66 5.78 7.10 6.87
C GLU A 66 6.51 5.83 7.28
N LYS A 67 7.48 5.47 6.44
CA LYS A 67 8.47 4.44 6.77
C LYS A 67 9.11 4.72 8.13
N HIS A 68 9.35 3.64 8.88
CA HIS A 68 9.99 3.65 10.19
C HIS A 68 9.18 4.30 11.30
N GLN A 69 7.86 4.43 11.16
CA GLN A 69 7.01 4.79 12.29
C GLN A 69 7.33 3.91 13.50
N ALA A 70 7.70 4.53 14.62
CA ALA A 70 8.01 3.91 15.90
C ALA A 70 8.95 2.68 15.85
N SER A 71 9.79 2.56 14.82
CA SER A 71 10.61 1.36 14.60
C SER A 71 11.67 1.16 15.69
N HIS A 72 12.14 2.22 16.36
CA HIS A 72 13.04 2.06 17.51
C HIS A 72 12.37 1.38 18.69
N LYS A 73 11.05 1.49 18.82
CA LYS A 73 10.27 0.87 19.89
C LYS A 73 9.78 -0.52 19.53
N HIS A 74 9.30 -0.71 18.31
CA HIS A 74 8.64 -1.96 17.89
C HIS A 74 9.48 -2.85 16.97
N GLY A 75 10.66 -2.39 16.54
CA GLY A 75 11.61 -3.16 15.74
C GLY A 75 11.32 -3.23 14.24
N SER A 76 10.18 -2.71 13.77
CA SER A 76 9.86 -2.64 12.34
C SER A 76 8.88 -1.50 12.03
N THR A 77 8.85 -1.09 10.76
CA THR A 77 7.85 -0.14 10.26
C THR A 77 6.43 -0.68 10.41
N GLU A 78 6.21 -1.95 10.08
CA GLU A 78 4.90 -2.60 10.14
C GLU A 78 4.31 -2.57 11.56
N ASP A 79 5.10 -2.90 12.58
CA ASP A 79 4.58 -2.94 13.95
C ASP A 79 4.25 -1.56 14.50
N GLY A 80 5.10 -0.56 14.23
CA GLY A 80 4.79 0.80 14.62
C GLY A 80 3.61 1.39 13.84
N PHE A 81 3.44 1.01 12.57
CA PHE A 81 2.26 1.35 11.79
C PHE A 81 0.98 0.79 12.41
N VAL A 82 0.94 -0.50 12.75
CA VAL A 82 -0.24 -1.14 13.35
C VAL A 82 -0.71 -0.39 14.60
N VAL A 83 0.24 0.02 15.45
CA VAL A 83 -0.08 0.82 16.65
C VAL A 83 -0.62 2.19 16.27
N ALA A 84 0.06 2.92 15.37
CA ALA A 84 -0.38 4.26 14.96
C ALA A 84 -1.76 4.25 14.29
N ALA A 85 -1.97 3.36 13.31
CA ALA A 85 -3.24 3.25 12.57
C ALA A 85 -4.41 2.93 13.51
N ARG A 86 -4.22 1.98 14.45
CA ARG A 86 -5.22 1.66 15.46
C ARG A 86 -5.54 2.86 16.36
N GLU A 87 -4.54 3.57 16.86
CA GLU A 87 -4.76 4.68 17.78
C GLU A 87 -5.38 5.92 17.10
N ILE A 88 -5.09 6.14 15.82
CA ILE A 88 -5.74 7.16 14.99
C ILE A 88 -7.21 6.77 14.78
N LYS A 89 -7.49 5.54 14.34
CA LYS A 89 -8.87 5.07 14.07
C LYS A 89 -9.76 5.00 15.32
N LYS A 90 -9.18 4.77 16.50
CA LYS A 90 -9.92 4.89 17.77
C LYS A 90 -10.45 6.31 18.01
N ARG A 91 -9.75 7.34 17.53
CA ARG A 91 -10.12 8.76 17.72
C ARG A 91 -10.95 9.31 16.58
N ASN A 92 -10.63 8.91 15.35
CA ASN A 92 -11.39 9.22 14.14
C ASN A 92 -11.59 7.93 13.32
N PRO A 93 -12.71 7.23 13.52
CA PRO A 93 -13.04 6.02 12.76
C PRO A 93 -13.17 6.23 11.25
N ASN A 94 -13.41 7.48 10.82
CA ASN A 94 -13.57 7.82 9.41
C ASN A 94 -12.24 8.10 8.70
N ALA A 95 -11.15 8.28 9.46
CA ALA A 95 -9.84 8.53 8.89
C ALA A 95 -9.38 7.34 8.05
N LYS A 96 -8.93 7.64 6.82
CA LYS A 96 -8.24 6.68 5.95
C LYS A 96 -6.73 6.79 6.19
N VAL A 97 -6.16 5.71 6.70
CA VAL A 97 -4.76 5.63 7.09
C VAL A 97 -3.98 4.77 6.08
N LEU A 98 -3.03 5.37 5.39
CA LEU A 98 -2.23 4.71 4.37
C LEU A 98 -0.87 4.25 4.91
N PHE A 99 -0.47 3.06 4.48
CA PHE A 99 0.86 2.52 4.74
C PHE A 99 1.83 3.00 3.65
N TYR A 100 2.93 3.65 4.04
CA TYR A 100 3.99 4.00 3.10
C TYR A 100 4.72 2.73 2.62
N TRP A 101 4.77 2.56 1.31
CA TRP A 101 5.49 1.46 0.66
C TRP A 101 6.21 1.95 -0.59
N ASN A 102 7.53 1.76 -0.65
CA ASN A 102 8.29 2.23 -1.79
C ASN A 102 8.17 1.26 -2.96
N ALA A 103 7.85 1.75 -4.15
CA ALA A 103 7.64 0.95 -5.34
C ALA A 103 8.93 0.39 -5.95
N SER A 104 10.06 1.05 -5.76
CA SER A 104 11.27 0.81 -6.56
C SER A 104 12.55 0.65 -5.75
N LEU A 105 12.56 1.01 -4.46
CA LEU A 105 13.76 1.13 -3.64
C LEU A 105 13.65 0.36 -2.33
N ASP A 106 14.71 -0.37 -1.98
CA ASP A 106 14.87 -0.89 -0.62
C ASP A 106 15.35 0.18 0.35
N THR A 107 14.39 0.90 0.93
CA THR A 107 14.67 1.89 1.98
C THR A 107 14.91 1.28 3.36
N SER A 108 14.75 -0.04 3.52
CA SER A 108 14.81 -0.73 4.81
C SER A 108 16.23 -0.73 5.42
N SER A 109 17.24 -0.86 4.57
CA SER A 109 18.66 -0.97 4.92
C SER A 109 19.22 0.26 5.64
N ARG A 110 18.56 1.42 5.52
CA ARG A 110 19.07 2.68 6.09
C ARG A 110 18.41 3.12 7.39
N ARG A 111 17.19 2.69 7.71
CA ARG A 111 16.37 3.49 8.64
C ARG A 111 15.36 2.73 9.51
N GLY A 112 15.45 1.41 9.66
CA GLY A 112 14.68 0.69 10.70
C GLY A 112 13.79 -0.46 10.23
N GLY A 113 14.09 -1.03 9.06
CA GLY A 113 13.59 -2.32 8.64
C GLY A 113 12.12 -2.38 8.24
N TYR A 114 11.85 -3.26 7.27
CA TYR A 114 10.52 -3.77 6.97
C TYR A 114 10.54 -5.28 7.20
N LYS A 115 9.51 -5.82 7.88
CA LYS A 115 9.29 -7.26 7.98
C LYS A 115 9.18 -7.92 6.61
N ALA A 116 8.57 -7.23 5.64
CA ALA A 116 8.46 -7.71 4.27
C ALA A 116 9.82 -8.11 3.65
N MET A 117 10.90 -7.45 4.05
CA MET A 117 12.24 -7.75 3.51
C MET A 117 12.78 -9.11 3.93
N LYS A 118 12.20 -9.77 4.96
CA LYS A 118 12.60 -11.12 5.37
C LYS A 118 12.31 -12.18 4.31
N THR A 119 11.35 -11.91 3.42
CA THR A 119 10.94 -12.81 2.34
C THR A 119 11.26 -12.24 0.96
N PHE A 120 12.07 -11.18 0.90
CA PHE A 120 12.51 -10.61 -0.37
C PHE A 120 13.41 -11.61 -1.13
N PRO A 121 13.24 -11.76 -2.46
CA PRO A 121 14.11 -12.64 -3.25
C PRO A 121 15.58 -12.23 -3.13
N ALA A 122 16.46 -13.18 -2.79
CA ALA A 122 17.86 -12.89 -2.46
C ALA A 122 18.64 -12.18 -3.57
N ASP A 123 18.26 -12.39 -4.82
CA ASP A 123 18.83 -11.79 -6.02
C ASP A 123 17.87 -10.81 -6.73
N GLY A 124 16.81 -10.38 -6.05
CA GLY A 124 15.73 -9.55 -6.60
C GLY A 124 16.07 -8.08 -6.82
N PHE A 125 17.34 -7.69 -6.70
CA PHE A 125 17.79 -6.32 -6.96
C PHE A 125 18.21 -6.15 -8.43
N LEU A 126 17.88 -4.99 -8.99
CA LEU A 126 18.25 -4.62 -10.35
C LEU A 126 19.77 -4.51 -10.46
N LYS A 127 20.35 -5.12 -11.51
CA LYS A 127 21.80 -5.13 -11.75
C LYS A 127 22.16 -4.52 -13.11
N ASN A 128 23.27 -3.78 -13.14
CA ASN A 128 23.86 -3.25 -14.37
C ASN A 128 24.50 -4.37 -15.22
N SER A 129 25.14 -4.02 -16.33
CA SER A 129 25.84 -4.95 -17.22
C SER A 129 27.04 -5.64 -16.58
N GLU A 130 27.60 -5.06 -15.53
CA GLU A 130 28.76 -5.58 -14.78
C GLU A 130 28.33 -6.54 -13.66
N GLY A 131 27.02 -6.66 -13.41
CA GLY A 131 26.44 -7.50 -12.34
C GLY A 131 26.28 -6.79 -11.00
N ASP A 132 26.63 -5.50 -10.92
CA ASP A 132 26.52 -4.70 -9.71
C ASP A 132 25.09 -4.17 -9.50
N PRO A 133 24.62 -4.06 -8.24
CA PRO A 133 23.32 -3.46 -7.95
C PRO A 133 23.23 -2.02 -8.45
N VAL A 134 22.11 -1.70 -9.08
CA VAL A 134 21.79 -0.31 -9.46
C VAL A 134 21.35 0.43 -8.20
N LEU A 135 22.17 1.40 -7.77
CA LEU A 135 21.97 2.13 -6.53
C LEU A 135 21.47 3.55 -6.75
N ARG A 136 20.43 3.96 -6.03
CA ARG A 136 20.04 5.36 -5.87
C ARG A 136 20.84 6.03 -4.76
N ARG A 137 21.30 7.25 -5.02
CA ARG A 137 22.18 8.02 -4.11
C ARG A 137 23.38 7.18 -3.65
N LYS A 138 23.91 6.34 -4.55
CA LYS A 138 25.05 5.42 -4.32
C LYS A 138 24.88 4.39 -3.21
N THR A 139 23.67 4.23 -2.66
CA THR A 139 23.49 3.47 -1.42
C THR A 139 22.17 2.72 -1.32
N VAL A 140 21.09 3.10 -2.02
CA VAL A 140 19.78 2.39 -1.94
C VAL A 140 19.66 1.48 -3.15
N PRO A 141 19.54 0.15 -3.01
CA PRO A 141 19.38 -0.70 -4.16
C PRO A 141 17.95 -0.61 -4.72
N ASN A 142 17.85 -0.72 -6.04
CA ASN A 142 16.58 -0.78 -6.75
C ASN A 142 16.06 -2.22 -6.82
N TYR A 143 14.76 -2.41 -6.63
CA TYR A 143 14.10 -3.67 -6.95
C TYR A 143 14.15 -3.95 -8.45
N ASP A 144 14.33 -5.21 -8.83
CA ASP A 144 14.20 -5.64 -10.22
C ASP A 144 12.73 -5.92 -10.56
N LEU A 145 12.00 -4.86 -10.91
CA LEU A 145 10.58 -4.94 -11.25
C LEU A 145 10.30 -5.65 -12.59
N THR A 146 11.33 -6.01 -13.36
CA THR A 146 11.17 -6.83 -14.57
C THR A 146 10.83 -8.28 -14.22
N ARG A 147 11.19 -8.72 -13.01
CA ARG A 147 10.94 -10.08 -12.51
C ARG A 147 9.57 -10.21 -11.87
N GLN A 148 8.88 -11.31 -12.17
CA GLN A 148 7.55 -11.60 -11.62
C GLN A 148 7.59 -11.84 -10.10
N ASP A 149 8.57 -12.59 -9.59
CA ASP A 149 8.66 -12.92 -8.16
C ASP A 149 8.89 -11.68 -7.28
N VAL A 150 9.62 -10.68 -7.78
CA VAL A 150 9.79 -9.38 -7.12
C VAL A 150 8.48 -8.58 -7.12
N ARG A 151 7.72 -8.58 -8.23
CA ARG A 151 6.40 -7.93 -8.30
C ARG A 151 5.39 -8.59 -7.37
N ASP A 152 5.38 -9.93 -7.32
CA ASP A 152 4.52 -10.72 -6.44
C ASP A 152 4.81 -10.37 -4.99
N TRP A 153 6.08 -10.44 -4.57
CA TRP A 153 6.53 -10.04 -3.25
C TRP A 153 6.08 -8.62 -2.86
N TRP A 154 6.25 -7.66 -3.78
CA TRP A 154 5.87 -6.27 -3.54
C TRP A 154 4.36 -6.13 -3.32
N SER A 155 3.57 -6.79 -4.17
CA SER A 155 2.11 -6.75 -4.12
C SER A 155 1.55 -7.49 -2.90
N ASP A 156 2.20 -8.58 -2.47
CA ASP A 156 1.84 -9.32 -1.26
C ASP A 156 2.12 -8.51 -0.01
N ALA A 157 3.26 -7.79 0.05
CA ALA A 157 3.56 -6.88 1.16
C ALA A 157 2.52 -5.75 1.26
N ALA A 158 2.14 -5.17 0.13
CA ALA A 158 1.07 -4.17 0.04
C ALA A 158 -0.29 -4.74 0.49
N ALA A 159 -0.68 -5.92 -0.02
CA ALA A 159 -1.93 -6.58 0.34
C ALA A 159 -1.98 -6.92 1.83
N LYS A 160 -0.85 -7.35 2.41
CA LYS A 160 -0.73 -7.65 3.82
C LYS A 160 -0.93 -6.41 4.70
N ALA A 161 -0.39 -5.26 4.30
CA ALA A 161 -0.61 -4.02 5.03
C ALA A 161 -2.09 -3.64 5.14
N VAL A 162 -2.86 -3.86 4.07
CA VAL A 162 -4.32 -3.63 4.08
C VAL A 162 -5.05 -4.71 4.89
N ARG A 163 -4.79 -5.99 4.62
CA ARG A 163 -5.56 -7.11 5.19
C ARG A 163 -5.25 -7.40 6.65
N GLU A 164 -4.01 -7.17 7.08
CA GLU A 164 -3.52 -7.60 8.39
C GLU A 164 -3.08 -6.43 9.28
N TYR A 165 -2.57 -5.33 8.70
CA TYR A 165 -2.02 -4.22 9.49
C TYR A 165 -2.99 -3.06 9.71
N GLY A 166 -4.19 -3.13 9.13
CA GLY A 166 -5.26 -2.15 9.33
C GLY A 166 -5.13 -0.89 8.48
N ALA A 167 -4.30 -0.93 7.42
CA ALA A 167 -4.24 0.16 6.46
C ALA A 167 -5.51 0.22 5.61
N ASP A 168 -5.97 1.42 5.28
CA ASP A 168 -7.05 1.64 4.30
C ASP A 168 -6.53 1.67 2.86
N GLY A 169 -5.21 1.71 2.69
CA GLY A 169 -4.56 1.71 1.40
C GLY A 169 -3.06 1.89 1.52
N ILE A 170 -2.41 2.05 0.36
CA ILE A 170 -0.96 2.17 0.24
C ILE A 170 -0.62 3.52 -0.35
N PHE A 171 0.30 4.23 0.30
CA PHE A 171 1.01 5.32 -0.34
C PHE A 171 2.23 4.73 -1.08
N ALA A 172 2.10 4.59 -2.40
CA ALA A 172 3.15 4.04 -3.25
C ALA A 172 4.14 5.14 -3.67
N ASP A 173 5.32 5.19 -3.06
CA ASP A 173 6.36 6.16 -3.39
C ASP A 173 7.25 5.67 -4.53
N ALA A 174 7.89 6.59 -5.23
CA ALA A 174 8.86 6.33 -6.30
C ALA A 174 8.33 5.45 -7.45
N MET A 175 7.03 5.51 -7.73
CA MET A 175 6.42 4.95 -8.92
C MET A 175 6.98 5.61 -10.18
N GLY A 176 7.38 4.81 -11.17
CA GLY A 176 7.84 5.31 -12.48
C GLY A 176 9.17 6.09 -12.45
N GLN A 177 9.92 6.06 -11.35
CA GLN A 177 11.23 6.73 -11.31
C GLN A 177 12.29 5.88 -12.03
N SER A 178 12.71 6.34 -13.20
CA SER A 178 13.86 5.78 -13.91
C SER A 178 15.08 5.72 -12.97
N PRO A 179 15.79 4.59 -12.92
CA PRO A 179 17.08 4.55 -12.25
C PRO A 179 18.05 5.58 -12.87
N GLU A 180 19.00 6.10 -12.08
CA GLU A 180 19.98 7.08 -12.57
C GLU A 180 20.79 6.51 -13.76
N LYS A 181 21.38 7.39 -14.59
CA LYS A 181 22.15 7.06 -15.80
C LYS A 181 23.07 5.84 -15.59
N GLY A 182 23.07 4.92 -16.56
CA GLY A 182 23.92 3.71 -16.56
C GLY A 182 23.15 2.38 -16.53
N LEU A 183 21.83 2.41 -16.71
CA LEU A 183 21.06 1.21 -17.01
C LEU A 183 21.34 0.75 -18.44
N ASP A 184 21.46 -0.56 -18.61
CA ASP A 184 21.37 -1.18 -19.92
C ASP A 184 19.94 -0.98 -20.45
N ASP A 185 19.79 -0.18 -21.50
CA ASP A 185 18.51 0.14 -22.13
C ASP A 185 17.74 -1.12 -22.59
N ASN A 186 18.44 -2.26 -22.73
CA ASN A 186 17.84 -3.55 -23.09
C ASN A 186 17.09 -4.26 -21.94
N LYS A 187 17.18 -3.75 -20.70
CA LYS A 187 16.45 -4.30 -19.54
C LYS A 187 15.21 -3.49 -19.15
N LEU A 188 14.83 -2.51 -19.97
CA LEU A 188 13.64 -1.67 -19.75
C LEU A 188 12.42 -2.11 -20.58
N ALA A 189 12.45 -3.30 -21.18
CA ALA A 189 11.35 -3.86 -21.96
C ALA A 189 10.37 -4.67 -21.09
#